data_AF-A0A428NU70-F1
#
_entry.id   AF-A0A428NU70-F1
#
_cell.length_a   1.000
_cell.length_b   1.000
_cell.length_c   1.000
_cell.angle_alpha   90.00
_cell.angle_beta   90.00
_cell.angle_gamma   90.00
#
_symmetry.space_group_name_H-M   'P 1'
#
loop_
_entity.id
_entity.type
_entity.pdbx_description
1 polymer ?
#
loop_
_entity_poly.entity_id
_entity_poly.type
_entity_poly.pdbx_seq_one_letter_code
_entity_poly.pdbx_strand_id
1 'polypeptide(L)'
;MRLLLLAFAHFVGASTVLQLNGTTYYSPDSPEGSVRIEKSSRLDNVLPVTYINEFPSSVQDLQKKVTELLDGDDVISNYFLSTLILPSNVHVSSEVKQYLKSAGTSTFVSTSAGKLPSGPYFLHPSGQLSRVYRLYVDYNMAFVQGVIEGSGGTYLPSTASIGESVNAAI
;
A
#
# COMPACT_ATOMS: atom_id res chain seq x y z
N MET A 1 10.60 32.46 -38.66
CA MET A 1 10.25 32.21 -37.24
C MET A 1 9.97 30.73 -37.09
N ARG A 2 10.89 29.95 -36.49
CA ARG A 2 10.76 28.48 -36.36
C ARG A 2 10.03 28.19 -35.04
N LEU A 3 8.85 27.57 -35.13
CA LEU A 3 8.11 27.11 -33.96
C LEU A 3 8.85 25.89 -33.37
N LEU A 4 9.27 25.97 -32.12
CA LEU A 4 9.87 24.84 -31.41
C LEU A 4 8.71 23.90 -30.99
N LEU A 5 8.55 22.77 -31.67
CA LEU A 5 7.69 21.69 -31.17
C LEU A 5 8.47 20.94 -30.10
N LEU A 6 8.04 21.08 -28.85
CA LEU A 6 8.52 20.24 -27.75
C LEU A 6 7.75 18.92 -27.79
N ALA A 7 8.48 17.81 -27.91
CA ALA A 7 7.94 16.48 -27.68
C ALA A 7 8.05 16.17 -26.18
N PHE A 8 6.96 15.74 -25.56
CA PHE A 8 6.94 15.29 -24.18
C PHE A 8 6.80 13.77 -24.15
N ALA A 9 7.65 13.10 -23.37
CA ALA A 9 7.43 11.71 -22.99
C ALA A 9 6.67 11.68 -21.66
N HIS A 10 5.76 10.72 -21.51
CA HIS A 10 5.08 10.45 -20.24
C HIS A 10 5.77 9.29 -19.54
N PHE A 11 5.93 9.40 -18.23
CA PHE A 11 6.30 8.25 -17.41
C PHE A 11 5.15 7.25 -17.44
N VAL A 12 5.38 6.09 -18.06
CA VAL A 12 4.55 4.90 -17.90
C VAL A 12 5.28 4.11 -16.84
N GLY A 13 4.89 4.26 -15.58
CA GLY A 13 5.77 3.81 -14.52
C GLY A 13 5.83 2.30 -14.37
N ALA A 14 6.77 1.91 -13.55
CA ALA A 14 7.14 0.53 -13.35
C ALA A 14 6.41 -0.01 -12.12
N SER A 15 5.64 -1.07 -12.33
CA SER A 15 5.24 -1.93 -11.22
C SER A 15 6.48 -2.41 -10.45
N THR A 16 6.38 -2.46 -9.13
CA THR A 16 7.51 -2.80 -8.27
C THR A 16 7.27 -4.13 -7.58
N VAL A 17 8.29 -4.98 -7.57
CA VAL A 17 8.36 -6.17 -6.72
C VAL A 17 9.18 -5.82 -5.48
N LEU A 18 8.60 -5.99 -4.30
CA LEU A 18 9.21 -5.67 -3.01
C LEU A 18 9.27 -6.91 -2.13
N GLN A 19 10.33 -7.04 -1.35
CA GLN A 19 10.42 -8.08 -0.33
C GLN A 19 10.28 -7.47 1.06
N LEU A 20 9.40 -8.03 1.86
CA LEU A 20 9.17 -7.64 3.24
C LEU A 20 9.22 -8.89 4.12
N ASN A 21 10.26 -8.98 4.94
CA ASN A 21 10.52 -10.12 5.84
C ASN A 21 10.42 -11.49 5.15
N GLY A 22 11.05 -11.62 3.98
CA GLY A 22 11.05 -12.87 3.19
C GLY A 22 9.79 -13.11 2.37
N THR A 23 8.70 -12.37 2.60
CA THR A 23 7.50 -12.42 1.75
C THR A 23 7.66 -11.42 0.59
N THR A 24 7.37 -11.87 -0.61
CA THR A 24 7.43 -11.04 -1.81
C THR A 24 6.06 -10.47 -2.14
N TYR A 25 6.04 -9.20 -2.50
CA TYR A 25 4.86 -8.43 -2.82
C TYR A 25 5.03 -7.75 -4.17
N TYR A 26 3.91 -7.50 -4.83
CA TYR A 26 3.80 -6.73 -6.05
C TYR A 26 2.95 -5.49 -5.82
N SER A 27 3.40 -4.38 -6.37
CA SER A 27 2.70 -3.11 -6.34
C SER A 27 2.60 -2.56 -7.75
N PRO A 28 1.39 -2.37 -8.31
CA PRO A 28 1.25 -1.70 -9.59
C PRO A 28 1.67 -0.23 -9.50
N ASP A 29 2.08 0.34 -10.63
CA ASP A 29 2.30 1.79 -10.79
C ASP A 29 0.98 2.53 -10.98
N SER A 30 0.08 2.36 -10.01
CA SER A 30 -1.18 3.08 -9.98
C SER A 30 -1.41 3.57 -8.55
N PRO A 31 -1.11 4.85 -8.27
CA PRO A 31 -1.38 5.44 -6.99
C PRO A 31 -2.89 5.43 -6.71
N GLU A 32 -3.26 4.92 -5.54
CA GLU A 32 -4.66 4.94 -5.07
C GLU A 32 -4.95 6.18 -4.23
N GLY A 33 -3.93 6.71 -3.58
CA GLY A 33 -4.05 7.86 -2.70
C GLY A 33 -2.71 8.48 -2.37
N SER A 34 -2.73 9.42 -1.44
CA SER A 34 -1.55 10.11 -0.99
C SER A 34 -1.64 10.52 0.48
N VAL A 35 -0.47 10.75 1.08
CA VAL A 35 -0.32 11.33 2.41
C VAL A 35 0.54 12.58 2.32
N ARG A 36 0.30 13.55 3.21
CA ARG A 36 1.21 14.70 3.31
C ARG A 36 2.42 14.28 4.12
N ILE A 37 3.56 14.19 3.45
CA ILE A 37 4.84 14.05 4.11
C ILE A 37 5.39 15.47 4.33
N GLU A 38 5.54 15.88 5.59
CA GLU A 38 6.22 17.12 5.95
C GLU A 38 7.62 17.12 5.33
N LYS A 39 8.08 18.24 4.75
CA LYS A 39 9.37 18.31 4.04
C LYS A 39 10.57 17.97 4.94
N SER A 40 10.42 18.11 6.26
CA SER A 40 11.39 17.72 7.28
C SER A 40 11.45 16.21 7.54
N SER A 41 10.41 15.46 7.15
CA SER A 41 10.23 14.03 7.36
C SER A 41 10.51 13.29 6.06
N ARG A 42 11.78 13.24 5.62
CA ARG A 42 12.12 12.55 4.37
C ARG A 42 11.91 11.04 4.55
N LEU A 43 11.07 10.46 3.70
CA LEU A 43 11.04 9.01 3.50
C LEU A 43 12.07 8.67 2.45
N ASP A 44 13.11 7.92 2.83
CA ASP A 44 14.15 7.50 1.89
C ASP A 44 13.81 6.16 1.22
N ASN A 45 12.90 5.38 1.82
CA ASN A 45 12.50 4.06 1.35
C ASN A 45 10.97 3.92 1.29
N VAL A 46 10.50 2.96 0.49
CA VAL A 46 9.10 2.53 0.49
C VAL A 46 8.77 1.88 1.84
N LEU A 47 7.65 2.26 2.45
CA LEU A 47 7.20 1.71 3.72
C LEU A 47 5.95 0.84 3.55
N PRO A 48 5.88 -0.33 4.21
CA PRO A 48 4.62 -1.05 4.36
C PRO A 48 3.75 -0.30 5.37
N VAL A 49 2.51 0.00 4.99
CA VAL A 49 1.57 0.75 5.84
C VAL A 49 0.18 0.14 5.78
N THR A 50 -0.65 0.38 6.80
CA THR A 50 -2.07 0.01 6.78
C THR A 50 -2.94 1.26 6.81
N TYR A 51 -3.84 1.39 5.83
CA TYR A 51 -4.90 2.40 5.88
C TYR A 51 -6.10 1.86 6.65
N ILE A 52 -6.66 2.67 7.55
CA ILE A 52 -7.89 2.32 8.28
C ILE A 52 -8.93 3.41 8.01
N ASN A 53 -9.87 3.11 7.12
CA ASN A 53 -10.84 4.08 6.59
C ASN A 53 -11.80 4.68 7.64
N GLU A 54 -12.15 3.90 8.65
CA GLU A 54 -12.99 4.28 9.77
C GLU A 54 -12.18 4.03 11.04
N PHE A 55 -11.42 5.04 11.45
CA PHE A 55 -10.46 4.87 12.53
C PHE A 55 -11.19 4.65 13.87
N PRO A 56 -10.87 3.60 14.62
CA PRO A 56 -11.51 3.30 15.89
C PRO A 56 -11.31 4.39 16.95
N SER A 57 -12.34 4.64 17.76
CA SER A 57 -12.35 5.70 18.79
C SER A 57 -11.75 5.26 20.13
N SER A 58 -11.68 3.95 20.38
CA SER A 58 -11.14 3.33 21.59
C SER A 58 -9.97 2.38 21.27
N VAL A 59 -9.14 2.10 22.29
CA VAL A 59 -8.03 1.13 22.15
C VAL A 59 -8.56 -0.27 21.90
N GLN A 60 -9.65 -0.66 22.56
CA GLN A 60 -10.27 -1.97 22.39
C GLN A 60 -10.76 -2.19 20.96
N ASP A 61 -11.42 -1.19 20.39
CA ASP A 61 -11.93 -1.26 19.01
C ASP A 61 -10.77 -1.24 18.00
N LEU A 62 -9.69 -0.51 18.28
CA LEU A 62 -8.48 -0.54 17.47
C LEU A 62 -7.84 -1.93 17.47
N GLN A 63 -7.70 -2.56 18.63
CA GLN A 63 -7.17 -3.91 18.75
C GLN A 63 -8.05 -4.92 18.00
N LYS A 64 -9.37 -4.84 18.18
CA LYS A 64 -10.33 -5.68 17.43
C LYS A 64 -10.18 -5.51 15.93
N LYS A 65 -10.09 -4.26 15.45
CA LYS A 65 -9.93 -3.97 14.02
C LYS A 65 -8.62 -4.52 13.46
N VAL A 66 -7.54 -4.43 14.23
CA VAL A 66 -6.23 -5.00 13.86
C VAL A 66 -6.32 -6.52 13.74
N THR A 67 -6.95 -7.19 14.71
CA THR A 67 -7.18 -8.65 14.65
C THR A 67 -8.01 -9.04 13.44
N GLU A 68 -9.12 -8.34 13.18
CA GLU A 68 -9.98 -8.59 12.01
C GLU A 68 -9.22 -8.48 10.68
N LEU A 69 -8.31 -7.50 10.56
CA LEU A 69 -7.49 -7.34 9.36
C LEU A 69 -6.50 -8.51 9.19
N LEU A 70 -5.80 -8.90 10.26
CA LEU A 70 -4.83 -10.00 10.22
C LEU A 70 -5.47 -11.36 9.97
N ASP A 71 -6.68 -11.58 10.48
CA ASP A 71 -7.41 -12.84 10.30
C ASP A 71 -8.12 -12.93 8.95
N GLY A 72 -8.41 -11.79 8.31
CA GLY A 72 -9.24 -11.70 7.11
C GLY A 72 -8.49 -11.65 5.78
N ASP A 73 -7.20 -11.32 5.78
CA ASP A 73 -6.40 -11.08 4.58
C ASP A 73 -4.96 -11.58 4.77
N ASP A 74 -4.48 -12.45 3.90
CA ASP A 74 -3.14 -13.04 3.98
C ASP A 74 -2.04 -12.18 3.31
N VAL A 75 -2.43 -11.05 2.73
CA VAL A 75 -1.51 -10.01 2.23
C VAL A 75 -0.97 -9.19 3.40
N ILE A 76 -1.82 -8.83 4.36
CA ILE A 76 -1.44 -8.02 5.51
C ILE A 76 -0.65 -8.84 6.55
N SER A 77 0.28 -8.18 7.22
CA SER A 77 1.07 -8.76 8.31
C SER A 77 1.39 -7.68 9.34
N ASN A 78 1.95 -8.08 10.49
CA ASN A 78 2.38 -7.16 11.54
C ASN A 78 3.35 -6.07 11.06
N TYR A 79 4.09 -6.32 9.96
CA TYR A 79 4.98 -5.31 9.38
C TYR A 79 4.23 -4.12 8.78
N PHE A 80 3.07 -4.35 8.15
CA PHE A 80 2.20 -3.27 7.66
C PHE A 80 1.57 -2.47 8.80
N LEU A 81 1.32 -3.12 9.94
CA LEU A 81 0.75 -2.49 11.14
C LEU A 81 1.74 -1.66 11.95
N SER A 82 3.04 -1.71 11.61
CA SER A 82 4.05 -0.83 12.22
C SER A 82 3.81 0.64 11.89
N THR A 83 3.08 0.92 10.80
CA THR A 83 2.72 2.27 10.36
C THR A 83 1.27 2.32 9.91
N LEU A 84 0.47 3.18 10.54
CA LEU A 84 -0.94 3.38 10.17
C LEU A 84 -1.13 4.69 9.42
N ILE A 85 -1.98 4.65 8.40
CA ILE A 85 -2.46 5.84 7.69
C ILE A 85 -3.86 6.15 8.19
N LEU A 86 -4.00 7.34 8.76
CA LEU A 86 -5.24 7.88 9.27
C LEU A 86 -6.00 8.61 8.14
N PRO A 87 -7.34 8.47 8.05
CA PRO A 87 -8.15 9.27 7.16
C PRO A 87 -8.02 10.76 7.44
N SER A 88 -8.20 11.58 6.41
CA SER A 88 -8.26 13.04 6.53
C SER A 88 -9.32 13.44 7.58
N ASN A 89 -8.99 14.37 8.47
CA ASN A 89 -9.88 14.93 9.49
C ASN A 89 -10.39 13.95 10.57
N VAL A 90 -9.77 12.78 10.73
CA VAL A 90 -10.19 11.86 11.80
C VAL A 90 -9.80 12.38 13.17
N HIS A 91 -10.72 12.31 14.14
CA HIS A 91 -10.43 12.61 15.53
C HIS A 91 -9.94 11.34 16.23
N VAL A 92 -8.64 11.29 16.55
CA VAL A 92 -8.07 10.21 17.37
C VAL A 92 -7.97 10.68 18.82
N SER A 93 -8.57 9.92 19.73
CA SER A 93 -8.56 10.18 21.17
C SER A 93 -7.12 10.15 21.72
N SER A 94 -6.87 10.87 22.82
CA SER A 94 -5.55 10.90 23.46
C SER A 94 -5.09 9.53 23.93
N GLU A 95 -6.03 8.71 24.40
CA GLU A 95 -5.77 7.33 24.82
C GLU A 95 -5.25 6.47 23.66
N VAL A 96 -5.93 6.51 22.51
CA VAL A 96 -5.50 5.77 21.32
C VAL A 96 -4.15 6.26 20.80
N LYS A 97 -3.90 7.57 20.81
CA LYS A 97 -2.58 8.14 20.46
C LYS A 97 -1.48 7.62 21.38
N GLN A 98 -1.74 7.57 22.69
CA GLN A 98 -0.78 7.07 23.67
C GLN A 98 -0.53 5.57 23.49
N TYR A 99 -1.57 4.79 23.24
CA TYR A 99 -1.47 3.37 22.93
C TYR A 99 -0.59 3.12 21.69
N LEU A 100 -0.88 3.78 20.57
CA LEU A 100 -0.08 3.67 19.33
C LEU A 100 1.39 4.01 19.56
N LYS A 101 1.65 5.10 20.29
CA LYS A 101 3.02 5.50 20.66
C LYS A 101 3.71 4.44 21.53
N SER A 102 3.01 3.86 22.51
CA SER A 102 3.56 2.82 23.39
C SER A 102 3.84 1.50 22.65
N ALA A 103 3.06 1.22 21.60
CA ALA A 103 3.25 0.06 20.72
C ALA A 103 4.35 0.29 19.66
N GLY A 104 4.93 1.50 19.58
CA GLY A 104 5.92 1.85 18.56
C GLY A 104 5.33 2.05 17.16
N THR A 105 4.01 2.21 17.06
CA THR A 105 3.31 2.40 15.78
C THR A 105 3.42 3.84 15.31
N SER A 106 3.95 4.04 14.12
CA SER A 106 4.00 5.35 13.47
C SER A 106 2.65 5.68 12.80
N THR A 107 2.32 6.97 12.69
CA THR A 107 1.07 7.39 12.04
C THR A 107 1.31 8.51 11.03
N PHE A 108 0.71 8.39 9.84
CA PHE A 108 0.58 9.48 8.88
C PHE A 108 -0.89 9.83 8.67
N VAL A 109 -1.15 11.01 8.12
CA VAL A 109 -2.51 11.45 7.75
C VAL A 109 -2.62 11.50 6.24
N SER A 110 -3.65 10.84 5.71
CA SER A 110 -4.02 10.87 4.30
C SER A 110 -4.37 12.29 3.86
N THR A 111 -3.99 12.62 2.63
CA THR A 111 -4.45 13.82 1.91
C THR A 111 -5.45 13.50 0.81
N SER A 112 -5.69 12.22 0.54
CA SER A 112 -6.69 11.78 -0.41
C SER A 112 -8.06 12.40 -0.08
N ALA A 113 -8.68 12.99 -1.10
CA ALA A 113 -10.04 13.54 -0.99
C ALA A 113 -11.12 12.44 -0.94
N GLY A 114 -10.78 11.22 -1.40
CA GLY A 114 -11.64 10.04 -1.35
C GLY A 114 -11.29 9.08 -0.20
N LYS A 115 -12.24 8.24 0.20
CA LYS A 115 -12.01 7.13 1.14
C LYS A 115 -11.28 6.01 0.39
N LEU A 116 -10.08 5.65 0.86
CA LEU A 116 -9.43 4.41 0.44
C LEU A 116 -10.07 3.22 1.17
N PRO A 117 -10.08 2.02 0.57
CA PRO A 117 -10.36 0.79 1.31
C PRO A 117 -9.40 0.62 2.50
N SER A 118 -9.89 0.03 3.60
CA SER A 118 -8.98 -0.41 4.67
C SER A 118 -8.12 -1.56 4.17
N GLY A 119 -6.83 -1.54 4.47
CA GLY A 119 -5.93 -2.61 4.04
C GLY A 119 -4.46 -2.21 3.93
N PRO A 120 -3.61 -3.13 3.45
CA PRO A 120 -2.19 -2.89 3.24
C PRO A 120 -1.92 -2.03 2.00
N TYR A 121 -0.99 -1.09 2.14
CA TYR A 121 -0.49 -0.23 1.09
C TYR A 121 1.03 -0.13 1.16
N PHE A 122 1.67 0.22 0.05
CA PHE A 122 3.02 0.77 0.08
C PHE A 122 2.97 2.29 0.03
N LEU A 123 3.64 2.92 0.99
CA LEU A 123 3.87 4.36 1.01
C LEU A 123 5.23 4.65 0.37
N HIS A 124 5.21 5.32 -0.78
CA HIS A 124 6.40 5.71 -1.51
C HIS A 124 7.01 7.01 -0.95
N PRO A 125 8.32 7.24 -1.17
CA PRO A 125 8.98 8.51 -0.85
C PRO A 125 8.27 9.77 -1.38
N SER A 126 7.53 9.64 -2.49
CA SER A 126 6.72 10.71 -3.08
C SER A 126 5.48 11.10 -2.25
N GLY A 127 5.13 10.30 -1.24
CA GLY A 127 3.86 10.41 -0.49
C GLY A 127 2.70 9.68 -1.14
N GLN A 128 2.92 8.98 -2.26
CA GLN A 128 1.89 8.18 -2.92
C GLN A 128 1.68 6.84 -2.20
N LEU A 129 0.43 6.41 -2.14
CA LEU A 129 0.01 5.10 -1.68
C LEU A 129 -0.34 4.23 -2.87
N SER A 130 0.19 3.01 -2.93
CA SER A 130 -0.14 2.03 -3.96
C SER A 130 -0.61 0.72 -3.35
N ARG A 131 -1.50 0.00 -4.07
CA ARG A 131 -1.99 -1.32 -3.65
C ARG A 131 -0.85 -2.31 -3.50
N VAL A 132 -1.12 -3.30 -2.66
CA VAL A 132 -0.22 -4.41 -2.39
C VAL A 132 -0.91 -5.70 -2.75
N TYR A 133 -0.19 -6.54 -3.47
CA TYR A 133 -0.56 -7.91 -3.78
C TYR A 133 0.56 -8.81 -3.27
N ARG A 134 0.22 -9.90 -2.59
CA ARG A 134 1.21 -10.90 -2.20
C ARG A 134 1.51 -11.78 -3.41
N LEU A 135 2.78 -12.11 -3.62
CA LEU A 135 3.17 -13.01 -4.70
C LEU A 135 3.35 -14.43 -4.19
N TYR A 136 2.80 -15.37 -4.94
CA TYR A 136 2.93 -16.80 -4.70
C TYR A 136 3.70 -17.46 -5.85
N VAL A 137 4.64 -18.34 -5.50
CA VAL A 137 5.35 -19.15 -6.47
C VAL A 137 4.39 -20.17 -7.07
N ASP A 138 4.28 -20.17 -8.40
CA ASP A 138 3.53 -21.19 -9.12
C ASP A 138 4.43 -22.41 -9.43
N TYR A 139 4.53 -23.31 -8.45
CA TYR A 139 5.36 -24.51 -8.58
C TYR A 139 4.91 -25.47 -9.68
N ASN A 140 3.64 -25.40 -10.09
CA ASN A 140 3.07 -26.31 -11.08
C ASN A 140 2.97 -25.68 -12.48
N MET A 141 3.41 -24.43 -12.64
CA MET A 141 3.27 -23.65 -13.88
C MET A 141 1.82 -23.67 -14.40
N ALA A 142 0.85 -23.61 -13.48
CA ALA A 142 -0.57 -23.61 -13.81
C ALA A 142 -1.05 -22.28 -14.39
N PHE A 143 -0.36 -21.17 -14.11
CA PHE A 143 -0.72 -19.83 -14.55
C PHE A 143 0.08 -19.42 -15.79
N VAL A 144 -0.64 -19.03 -16.85
CA VAL A 144 -0.04 -18.49 -18.09
C VAL A 144 0.28 -17.00 -17.96
N GLN A 145 -0.51 -16.25 -17.20
CA GLN A 145 -0.35 -14.81 -16.96
C GLN A 145 -1.14 -14.41 -15.72
N GLY A 146 -0.47 -13.85 -14.70
CA GLY A 146 -1.16 -13.25 -13.54
C GLY A 146 -1.87 -11.96 -13.94
N VAL A 147 -2.99 -11.64 -13.28
CA VAL A 147 -3.73 -10.39 -13.50
C VAL A 147 -4.01 -9.68 -12.18
N ILE A 148 -4.08 -8.35 -12.22
CA ILE A 148 -4.52 -7.51 -11.10
C ILE A 148 -5.83 -6.82 -11.47
N GLU A 149 -6.58 -6.39 -10.44
CA GLU A 149 -7.72 -5.51 -10.64
C GLU A 149 -7.25 -4.15 -11.20
N GLY A 150 -7.91 -3.70 -12.26
CA GLY A 150 -7.80 -2.38 -12.85
C GLY A 150 -9.03 -1.52 -12.58
N SER A 151 -9.04 -0.29 -13.10
CA SER A 151 -10.17 0.62 -12.93
C SER A 151 -11.45 0.08 -13.58
N GLY A 152 -12.61 0.26 -12.94
CA GLY A 152 -13.91 -0.04 -13.51
C GLY A 152 -14.21 -1.54 -13.69
N GLY A 153 -13.61 -2.39 -12.84
CA GLY A 153 -13.81 -3.85 -12.91
C GLY A 153 -13.05 -4.53 -14.05
N THR A 154 -12.07 -3.84 -14.63
CA THR A 154 -11.15 -4.42 -15.62
C THR A 154 -10.05 -5.21 -14.94
N TYR A 155 -9.33 -6.02 -15.71
CA TYR A 155 -8.14 -6.74 -15.24
C TYR A 155 -6.95 -6.40 -16.12
N LEU A 156 -5.81 -6.13 -15.49
CA LEU A 156 -4.56 -5.80 -16.17
C LEU A 156 -3.55 -6.93 -15.97
N PRO A 157 -2.75 -7.28 -16.99
CA PRO A 157 -1.70 -8.28 -16.81
C PRO A 157 -0.68 -7.79 -15.79
N SER A 158 -0.36 -8.64 -14.83
CA SER A 158 0.74 -8.44 -13.89
C SER A 158 2.06 -8.79 -14.55
N THR A 159 3.06 -7.93 -14.44
CA THR A 159 4.43 -8.22 -14.92
C THR A 159 5.27 -8.91 -13.84
N ALA A 160 4.65 -9.29 -12.72
CA ALA A 160 5.32 -9.90 -11.58
C ALA A 160 5.82 -11.32 -11.88
N SER A 161 7.07 -11.57 -11.48
CA SER A 161 7.66 -12.92 -11.45
C SER A 161 8.39 -13.12 -10.12
N ILE A 162 8.43 -14.37 -9.65
CA ILE A 162 9.12 -14.75 -8.42
C ILE A 162 9.71 -16.17 -8.58
N GLY A 163 10.96 -16.34 -8.12
CA GLY A 163 11.68 -17.62 -8.25
C GLY A 163 12.11 -17.90 -9.69
N GLU A 164 12.10 -19.18 -10.08
CA GLU A 164 12.40 -19.62 -11.46
C GLU A 164 11.17 -19.60 -12.38
N SER A 165 10.00 -19.24 -11.85
CA SER A 165 8.78 -19.13 -12.65
C SER A 165 8.74 -17.81 -13.41
N VAL A 166 8.31 -17.89 -14.68
CA VAL A 166 8.01 -16.71 -15.50
C VAL A 166 6.76 -15.95 -15.03
N ASN A 167 5.91 -16.60 -14.22
CA ASN A 167 4.66 -16.04 -13.72
C ASN A 167 4.53 -16.21 -12.19
N ALA A 168 4.07 -15.17 -11.51
CA ALA A 168 3.64 -15.24 -10.12
C ALA A 168 2.11 -15.25 -10.04
N ALA A 169 1.57 -16.05 -9.12
CA ALA A 169 0.18 -15.90 -8.69
C ALA A 169 0.06 -14.73 -7.71
N ILE A 170 -1.11 -14.09 -7.71
CA ILE A 170 -1.49 -12.94 -6.88
C ILE A 170 -2.63 -13.36 -5.96
#